data_AF-K1SXM0-F1
#
_entry.id   AF-K1SXM0-F1
#
_cell.length_a   1.000
_cell.length_b   1.000
_cell.length_c   1.000
_cell.angle_alpha   90.00
_cell.angle_beta   90.00
_cell.angle_gamma   90.00
#
_symmetry.space_group_name_H-M   'P 1'
#
loop_
_entity.id
_entity.type
_entity.pdbx_description
1 polymer ?
#
loop_
_entity_poly.entity_id
_entity_poly.type
_entity_poly.pdbx_seq_one_letter_code
_entity_poly.pdbx_strand_id
1 'polypeptide(L)'
;MVAGRLQEKNGFYYIVLSYTDSAGKRRQPWIATGLTVKGNKKRAEKMLAETRKSFTIPKGQVSELSPDMAFSDYMRYWLKMMRTAVTETT
;
A
#
# COMPACT_ATOMS: atom_id res chain seq x y z
N MET A 1 1.86 -10.71 -7.33
CA MET A 1 0.79 -10.70 -8.35
C MET A 1 -0.25 -9.65 -7.98
N VAL A 2 -0.58 -8.71 -8.86
CA VAL A 2 -1.59 -7.64 -8.61
C VAL A 2 -2.89 -8.01 -9.34
N ALA A 3 -3.97 -8.18 -8.58
CA ALA A 3 -5.32 -8.36 -9.12
C ALA A 3 -6.07 -7.02 -9.07
N GLY A 4 -7.02 -6.81 -9.98
CA GLY A 4 -7.86 -5.62 -9.98
C GLY A 4 -9.26 -5.95 -10.48
N ARG A 5 -10.28 -5.38 -9.84
CA ARG A 5 -11.68 -5.48 -10.25
C ARG A 5 -12.37 -4.13 -10.23
N LEU A 6 -13.43 -4.00 -11.01
CA LEU A 6 -14.30 -2.83 -10.98
C LEU A 6 -15.45 -3.06 -9.98
N GLN A 7 -15.82 -2.04 -9.23
CA GLN A 7 -16.90 -2.04 -8.26
C GLN A 7 -17.78 -0.80 -8.46
N GLU A 8 -19.08 -0.97 -8.33
CA GLU A 8 -20.06 0.11 -8.44
C GLU A 8 -20.48 0.52 -7.03
N LYS A 9 -20.31 1.80 -6.69
CA LYS A 9 -20.72 2.33 -5.38
C LYS A 9 -21.22 3.76 -5.57
N ASN A 10 -22.37 4.08 -4.97
CA ASN A 10 -22.98 5.42 -5.02
C ASN A 10 -23.14 5.99 -6.44
N GLY A 11 -23.39 5.14 -7.45
CA GLY A 11 -23.54 5.57 -8.84
C GLY A 11 -22.22 5.87 -9.58
N PHE A 12 -21.07 5.59 -8.96
CA PHE A 12 -19.74 5.73 -9.56
C PHE A 12 -18.99 4.40 -9.65
N TYR A 13 -18.07 4.33 -10.60
CA TYR A 13 -17.11 3.24 -10.74
C TYR A 13 -15.90 3.45 -9.83
N TYR A 14 -15.53 2.40 -9.11
CA TYR A 14 -14.32 2.31 -8.31
C TYR A 14 -13.45 1.17 -8.83
N ILE A 15 -12.16 1.42 -8.90
CA ILE A 15 -11.16 0.39 -9.16
C ILE A 15 -10.70 -0.14 -7.80
N VAL A 16 -10.87 -1.43 -7.59
CA VAL A 16 -10.43 -2.13 -6.39
C VAL A 16 -9.24 -2.99 -6.78
N LEU A 17 -8.05 -2.56 -6.37
CA LEU A 17 -6.83 -3.35 -6.55
C LEU A 17 -6.63 -4.26 -5.35
N SER A 18 -6.04 -5.43 -5.56
CA SER A 18 -5.64 -6.36 -4.50
C SER A 18 -4.20 -6.79 -4.80
N TYR A 19 -3.29 -6.52 -3.87
CA TYR A 19 -1.90 -6.95 -3.97
C TYR A 19 -1.36 -7.43 -2.63
N THR A 20 -0.33 -8.26 -2.67
CA THR A 20 0.46 -8.63 -1.50
C THR A 20 1.63 -7.68 -1.42
N ASP A 21 1.78 -7.02 -0.28
CA ASP A 21 2.89 -6.14 0.02
C ASP A 21 4.19 -6.93 0.22
N SER A 22 5.34 -6.25 0.23
CA SER A 22 6.65 -6.89 0.50
C SER A 22 6.71 -7.55 1.88
N ALA A 23 5.92 -7.06 2.84
CA ALA A 23 5.74 -7.64 4.17
C ALA A 23 4.79 -8.86 4.20
N GLY A 24 4.34 -9.38 3.06
CA GLY A 24 3.42 -10.52 2.98
C GLY A 24 1.96 -10.21 3.32
N LYS A 25 1.64 -8.97 3.71
CA LYS A 25 0.27 -8.55 4.03
C LYS A 25 -0.52 -8.22 2.77
N ARG A 26 -1.77 -8.69 2.69
CA ARG A 26 -2.69 -8.34 1.60
C ARG A 26 -3.23 -6.92 1.80
N ARG A 27 -3.18 -6.11 0.75
CA ARG A 27 -3.70 -4.74 0.71
C ARG A 27 -4.71 -4.63 -0.42
N GLN A 28 -5.78 -3.86 -0.18
CA GLN A 28 -6.84 -3.66 -1.15
C GLN A 28 -7.24 -2.17 -1.28
N PRO A 29 -6.44 -1.34 -1.97
CA PRO A 29 -6.77 0.06 -2.14
C PRO A 29 -7.95 0.25 -3.09
N TRP A 30 -8.75 1.27 -2.79
CA TRP A 30 -9.89 1.72 -3.59
C TRP A 30 -9.52 3.02 -4.30
N ILE A 31 -9.62 3.03 -5.62
CA ILE A 31 -9.32 4.18 -6.46
C ILE A 31 -10.63 4.64 -7.09
N ALA A 32 -11.06 5.86 -6.78
CA ALA A 32 -12.25 6.45 -7.39
C ALA A 32 -11.93 6.85 -8.84
N THR A 33 -12.72 6.37 -9.79
CA THR A 33 -12.52 6.73 -11.22
C THR A 33 -13.20 8.05 -11.59
N GLY A 34 -14.14 8.53 -10.78
CA GLY A 34 -14.99 9.68 -11.08
C GLY A 34 -16.00 9.43 -12.22
N LEU A 35 -16.04 8.24 -12.80
CA LEU A 35 -16.95 7.87 -13.88
C LEU A 35 -18.28 7.39 -13.30
N THR A 36 -19.39 7.90 -13.82
CA THR A 36 -20.73 7.44 -13.47
C THR A 36 -21.01 6.05 -14.06
N VAL A 37 -21.82 5.25 -13.39
CA VAL A 37 -22.16 3.88 -13.82
C VAL A 37 -22.87 3.86 -15.18
N LYS A 38 -23.66 4.90 -15.47
CA LYS A 38 -24.47 4.97 -16.68
C LYS A 38 -23.62 5.29 -17.92
N GLY A 39 -23.34 4.27 -18.74
CA GLY A 39 -22.73 4.40 -20.06
C GLY A 39 -21.19 4.45 -20.09
N ASN A 40 -20.51 4.56 -18.95
CA ASN A 40 -19.04 4.67 -18.90
C ASN A 40 -18.30 3.35 -18.65
N LYS A 41 -18.98 2.19 -18.70
CA LYS A 41 -18.40 0.87 -18.39
C LYS A 41 -17.11 0.58 -19.17
N LYS A 42 -17.11 0.77 -20.50
CA LYS A 42 -15.92 0.56 -21.35
C LYS A 42 -14.75 1.46 -20.95
N ARG A 43 -15.04 2.70 -20.57
CA ARG A 43 -14.03 3.68 -20.16
C ARG A 43 -13.43 3.31 -18.80
N ALA A 44 -14.25 2.81 -17.89
CA ALA A 44 -13.82 2.34 -16.58
C ALA A 44 -12.95 1.06 -16.68
N GLU A 45 -13.29 0.13 -17.59
CA GLU A 45 -12.46 -1.06 -17.87
C GLU A 45 -11.10 -0.70 -18.47
N LYS A 46 -11.05 0.27 -19.40
CA LYS A 46 -9.78 0.78 -19.94
C LYS A 46 -8.92 1.39 -18.84
N MET A 47 -9.51 2.22 -17.98
CA MET A 47 -8.81 2.81 -16.84
C MET A 47 -8.32 1.75 -15.84
N LEU A 48 -9.07 0.67 -15.61
CA LEU A 48 -8.63 -0.47 -14.81
C LEU A 48 -7.39 -1.14 -15.43
N ALA A 49 -7.38 -1.36 -16.73
CA ALA A 49 -6.25 -1.98 -17.43
C ALA A 49 -4.99 -1.10 -17.37
N GLU A 50 -5.14 0.21 -17.57
CA GLU A 50 -4.07 1.20 -17.44
C GLU A 50 -3.54 1.23 -16.00
N THR A 51 -4.42 1.36 -15.02
CA THR A 51 -4.07 1.37 -13.60
C THR A 51 -3.32 0.09 -13.21
N ARG A 52 -3.75 -1.09 -13.69
CA ARG A 52 -3.05 -2.36 -13.43
C ARG A 52 -1.63 -2.39 -14.00
N LYS A 53 -1.38 -1.78 -15.15
CA LYS A 53 -0.05 -1.71 -15.77
C LYS A 53 0.84 -0.69 -15.06
N SER A 54 0.28 0.45 -14.69
CA SER A 54 0.99 1.55 -14.02
C SER A 54 1.22 1.30 -12.53
N PHE A 55 0.40 0.45 -11.89
CA PHE A 55 0.50 0.18 -10.46
C PHE A 55 1.73 -0.66 -10.16
N THR A 56 2.82 0.04 -9.84
CA THR A 56 3.96 -0.54 -9.16
C THR A 56 3.53 -0.82 -7.72
N ILE A 57 3.65 -2.08 -7.29
CA ILE A 57 3.54 -2.41 -5.87
C ILE A 57 4.56 -1.51 -5.19
N PRO A 58 4.16 -0.60 -4.29
CA PRO A 58 5.14 0.11 -3.50
C PRO A 58 5.96 -1.00 -2.85
N LYS A 59 7.25 -1.11 -3.21
CA LYS A 59 8.16 -1.97 -2.47
C LYS A 59 8.07 -1.40 -1.08
N GLY A 60 7.26 -2.03 -0.24
CA GLY A 60 6.99 -1.55 1.11
C GLY A 60 8.35 -1.21 1.66
N GLN A 61 8.48 0.00 2.21
CA GLN A 61 9.63 0.35 3.04
C GLN A 61 9.94 -0.91 3.79
N VAL A 62 11.03 -1.57 3.41
CA VAL A 62 11.51 -2.75 4.12
C VAL A 62 11.58 -2.17 5.52
N SER A 63 10.69 -2.61 6.40
CA SER A 63 10.76 -2.18 7.78
C SER A 63 12.22 -2.43 8.13
N GLU A 64 12.98 -1.36 8.38
CA GLU A 64 14.44 -1.48 8.58
C GLU A 64 14.76 -2.48 9.71
N LEU A 65 13.73 -2.77 10.50
CA LEU A 65 13.56 -3.91 11.38
C LEU A 65 13.22 -5.18 10.58
N SER A 66 14.26 -5.88 10.15
CA SER A 66 14.14 -7.28 9.70
C SER A 66 13.74 -8.18 10.88
N PRO A 67 12.83 -9.17 10.70
CA PRO A 67 12.51 -10.15 11.74
C PRO A 67 13.72 -10.99 12.20
N ASP A 68 14.73 -11.13 11.34
CA ASP A 68 15.99 -11.87 11.61
C ASP A 68 17.10 -10.94 12.13
N MET A 69 16.79 -9.70 12.50
CA MET A 69 17.77 -8.76 13.04
C MET A 69 18.26 -9.24 14.41
N ALA A 70 19.58 -9.26 14.61
CA ALA A 70 20.16 -9.60 15.91
C ALA A 70 19.70 -8.59 16.97
N PHE A 71 19.45 -9.07 18.19
CA PHE A 71 19.02 -8.23 19.31
C PHE A 71 19.94 -7.01 19.53
N SER A 72 21.25 -7.17 19.33
CA SER A 72 22.23 -6.08 19.40
C SER A 72 21.99 -4.96 18.37
N ASP A 73 21.62 -5.32 17.15
CA ASP A 73 21.37 -4.37 16.06
C ASP A 73 20.05 -3.64 16.29
N TYR A 74 19.04 -4.34 16.81
CA TYR A 74 17.80 -3.74 17.29
C TYR A 74 18.04 -2.72 18.41
N MET A 75 18.84 -3.06 19.42
CA MET A 75 19.15 -2.15 20.53
C MET A 75 19.86 -0.87 20.05
N ARG A 76 20.79 -0.98 19.08
CA ARG A 76 21.48 0.17 18.49
C ARG A 76 20.53 1.05 17.67
N TYR A 77 19.59 0.44 16.94
CA TYR A 77 18.55 1.15 16.20
C TYR A 77 17.58 1.88 17.15
N TRP A 78 17.15 1.20 18.21
CA TRP A 78 16.26 1.75 19.23
C TRP A 78 16.90 2.94 19.95
N LEU A 79 18.17 2.84 20.35
CA LEU A 79 18.92 3.95 20.94
C LEU A 79 19.01 5.16 19.98
N LYS A 80 19.19 4.92 18.68
CA LYS A 80 19.20 5.99 17.67
C LYS A 80 17.84 6.67 17.54
N MET A 81 16.74 5.91 17.60
CA MET A 81 15.38 6.46 17.59
C MET A 81 15.03 7.23 18.88
N MET A 82 15.46 6.72 20.04
CA MET A 82 15.09 7.27 21.35
C MET A 82 16.07 8.34 21.86
N ARG A 83 17.12 8.68 21.11
CA ARG A 83 18.13 9.68 21.49
C ARG A 83 17.53 11.04 21.84
N THR A 84 16.39 11.40 21.25
CA THR A 84 15.68 12.65 21.55
C THR A 84 14.75 12.57 22.77
N ALA A 85 14.44 11.35 23.25
CA ALA A 85 13.50 11.10 24.34
C ALA A 85 14.17 10.70 25.67
N VAL A 86 15.46 10.33 25.65
CA VAL A 86 16.21 9.96 26.86
C VAL A 86 17.08 11.13 27.29
N THR A 87 16.64 11.84 28.33
CA THR A 87 17.45 12.81 29.06
C THR A 87 18.15 12.13 30.22
N GLU A 88 19.47 12.27 30.31
CA GLU A 88 20.24 11.83 31.48
C GLU A 88 19.71 12.58 32.71
N THR A 89 19.14 11.84 33.67
CA THR A 89 18.84 12.38 34.99
C THR A 89 20.05 12.08 35.85
N THR A 90 20.85 13.11 36.12
CA THR A 90 22.02 13.08 37.03
C THR A 90 21.56 13.23 38.47
#